data_AF-T2SB00-F1
#
_entry.id   AF-T2SB00-F1
#
_cell.length_a   1.000
_cell.length_b   1.000
_cell.length_c   1.000
_cell.angle_alpha   90.00
_cell.angle_beta   90.00
_cell.angle_gamma   90.00
#
_symmetry.space_group_name_H-M   'P 1'
#
loop_
_entity.id
_entity.type
_entity.pdbx_description
1 polymer ?
#
loop_
_entity_poly.entity_id
_entity_poly.type
_entity_poly.pdbx_seq_one_letter_code
_entity_poly.pdbx_strand_id
1 'polypeptide(L)'
;MRSFGNYMQEWLYGKKGYYRKANIGQKGDFYTSVSLSKFFGGAMAFYIIKLLEEEKLFLPLKIVEIGSHHGHFLSDIANFLKALSVGVIEKCEFVSCEPLKELQNIQRTIFKQATQLDLISCALEELDFKEKKARSLSLTNCLTRSLARSLKTIKCFLSPMIIRAFGAVLMNPLKNFLKI
;
A
#
# COMPACT_ATOMS: atom_id res chain seq x y z
N MET A 1 16.51 -3.79 -32.53
CA MET A 1 17.09 -3.86 -31.17
C MET A 1 15.96 -3.62 -30.17
N ARG A 2 15.77 -4.47 -29.16
CA ARG A 2 14.75 -4.21 -28.11
C ARG A 2 15.30 -3.15 -27.14
N SER A 3 14.47 -2.22 -26.67
CA SER A 3 14.88 -1.31 -25.60
C SER A 3 15.05 -2.09 -24.29
N PHE A 4 15.92 -1.60 -23.41
CA PHE A 4 16.09 -2.18 -22.07
C PHE A 4 14.76 -2.22 -21.30
N GLY A 5 13.94 -1.18 -21.44
CA GLY A 5 12.61 -1.12 -20.81
C GLY A 5 11.69 -2.26 -21.27
N ASN A 6 11.59 -2.50 -22.59
CA ASN A 6 10.74 -3.58 -23.12
C ASN A 6 11.26 -4.96 -22.69
N TYR A 7 12.58 -5.13 -22.64
CA TYR A 7 13.20 -6.36 -22.14
C TYR A 7 12.85 -6.62 -20.67
N MET A 8 13.00 -5.61 -19.81
CA MET A 8 12.66 -5.74 -18.38
C MET A 8 11.17 -5.98 -18.16
N GLN A 9 10.31 -5.33 -18.94
CA GLN A 9 8.87 -5.54 -18.85
C GLN A 9 8.47 -6.98 -19.18
N GLU A 10 9.04 -7.54 -20.25
CA GLU A 10 8.81 -8.94 -20.63
C GLU A 10 9.38 -9.91 -19.59
N TRP A 11 10.57 -9.63 -19.06
CA TRP A 11 11.23 -10.47 -18.06
C TRP A 11 10.48 -10.48 -16.71
N LEU A 12 9.91 -9.35 -16.30
CA LEU A 12 9.19 -9.23 -15.03
C LEU A 12 7.73 -9.71 -15.13
N TYR A 13 7.00 -9.33 -16.18
CA TYR A 13 5.54 -9.49 -16.28
C TYR A 13 5.05 -10.30 -17.49
N GLY A 14 5.93 -10.66 -18.42
CA GLY A 14 5.59 -11.46 -19.60
C GLY A 14 5.08 -12.85 -19.25
N LYS A 15 4.76 -13.70 -20.24
CA LYS A 15 4.15 -15.02 -20.01
C LYS A 15 4.94 -15.93 -19.07
N LYS A 16 6.28 -15.82 -19.08
CA LYS A 16 7.20 -16.51 -18.16
C LYS A 16 7.84 -15.54 -17.15
N GLY A 17 7.22 -14.39 -16.96
CA GLY A 17 7.74 -13.32 -16.14
C GLY A 17 7.82 -13.70 -14.68
N TYR A 18 8.83 -13.16 -14.00
CA TYR A 18 9.16 -13.49 -12.63
C TYR A 18 7.98 -13.27 -11.66
N TYR A 19 7.28 -12.13 -11.72
CA TYR A 19 6.19 -11.81 -10.79
C TYR A 19 4.92 -12.67 -10.97
N ARG A 20 4.80 -13.42 -12.07
CA ARG A 20 3.69 -14.38 -12.23
C ARG A 20 3.84 -15.63 -11.37
N LYS A 21 5.04 -15.92 -10.88
CA LYS A 21 5.38 -17.10 -10.08
C LYS A 21 6.07 -16.77 -8.76
N ALA A 22 6.35 -15.50 -8.52
CA ALA A 22 7.04 -15.07 -7.32
C ALA A 22 6.20 -15.43 -6.09
N ASN A 23 6.86 -15.98 -5.08
CA ASN A 23 6.24 -16.19 -3.78
C ASN A 23 6.61 -15.01 -2.88
N ILE A 24 5.64 -14.23 -2.40
CA ILE A 24 5.90 -13.15 -1.44
C ILE A 24 5.53 -13.58 -0.02
N GLY A 25 6.46 -13.40 0.93
CA GLY A 25 6.26 -13.71 2.34
C GLY A 25 7.52 -14.14 3.06
N GLN A 26 7.39 -14.54 4.35
CA GLN A 26 8.49 -14.99 5.20
C GLN A 26 9.38 -16.10 4.59
N LYS A 27 8.80 -16.95 3.75
CA LYS A 27 9.49 -18.06 3.06
C LYS A 27 9.53 -17.87 1.55
N GLY A 28 9.22 -16.66 1.08
CA GLY A 28 9.14 -16.32 -0.33
C GLY A 28 10.41 -15.63 -0.84
N ASP A 29 10.40 -15.30 -2.13
CA ASP A 29 11.47 -14.58 -2.83
C ASP A 29 11.62 -13.13 -2.32
N PHE A 30 10.56 -12.59 -1.70
CA PHE A 30 10.59 -11.28 -1.04
C PHE A 30 9.99 -11.30 0.34
N TYR A 31 10.66 -10.57 1.23
CA TYR A 31 10.24 -10.28 2.58
C TYR A 31 9.80 -8.82 2.67
N THR A 32 8.53 -8.56 3.03
CA THR A 32 8.01 -7.19 3.15
C THR A 32 7.36 -6.93 4.51
N SER A 33 7.35 -5.68 4.96
CA SER A 33 6.73 -5.27 6.24
C SER A 33 5.23 -5.60 6.31
N VAL A 34 4.55 -5.59 5.17
CA VAL A 34 3.14 -6.03 5.04
C VAL A 34 3.01 -7.53 5.32
N SER A 35 3.98 -8.34 4.91
CA SER A 35 3.98 -9.79 5.11
C SER A 35 4.32 -10.22 6.54
N LEU A 36 4.73 -9.28 7.40
CA LEU A 36 5.15 -9.57 8.76
C LEU A 36 4.00 -9.59 9.76
N SER A 37 3.12 -8.59 9.69
CA SER A 37 2.00 -8.48 10.61
C SER A 37 0.96 -7.47 10.14
N LYS A 38 -0.30 -7.76 10.47
CA LYS A 38 -1.43 -6.84 10.34
C LYS A 38 -1.22 -5.51 11.07
N PHE A 39 -0.34 -5.47 12.08
CA PHE A 39 -0.02 -4.24 12.83
C PHE A 39 0.53 -3.14 11.92
N PHE A 40 1.20 -3.48 10.82
CA PHE A 40 1.67 -2.46 9.87
C PHE A 40 0.48 -1.76 9.19
N GLY A 41 -0.55 -2.51 8.78
CA GLY A 41 -1.80 -1.95 8.28
C GLY A 41 -2.52 -1.11 9.32
N GLY A 42 -2.55 -1.56 10.58
CA GLY A 42 -3.14 -0.80 11.69
C GLY A 42 -2.45 0.52 11.99
N ALA A 43 -1.12 0.54 11.98
CA ALA A 43 -0.36 1.77 12.16
C ALA A 43 -0.60 2.77 11.01
N MET A 44 -0.75 2.27 9.78
CA MET A 44 -1.10 3.10 8.64
C MET A 44 -2.52 3.66 8.73
N ALA A 45 -3.50 2.84 9.15
CA ALA A 45 -4.86 3.32 9.40
C ALA A 45 -4.90 4.40 10.50
N PHE A 46 -4.19 4.19 11.61
CA PHE A 46 -4.05 5.20 12.66
C PHE A 46 -3.43 6.51 12.14
N TYR A 47 -2.39 6.41 11.31
CA TYR A 47 -1.78 7.58 10.70
C TYR A 47 -2.73 8.32 9.74
N ILE A 48 -3.55 7.59 8.97
CA ILE A 48 -4.58 8.19 8.10
C ILE A 48 -5.60 8.98 8.92
N ILE A 49 -6.11 8.39 10.01
CA ILE A 49 -7.06 9.05 10.90
C ILE A 49 -6.47 10.34 11.46
N LYS A 50 -5.23 10.28 11.96
CA LYS A 50 -4.52 11.46 12.46
C LYS A 50 -4.39 12.56 11.40
N LEU A 51 -4.11 12.21 10.14
CA LEU A 51 -4.03 13.19 9.06
C LEU A 51 -5.40 13.81 8.72
N LEU A 52 -6.50 13.07 8.88
CA LEU A 52 -7.86 13.60 8.74
C LEU A 52 -8.18 14.58 9.88
N GLU A 53 -7.85 14.23 11.11
CA GLU A 53 -8.04 15.09 12.30
C GLU A 53 -7.23 16.39 12.23
N GLU A 54 -6.02 16.32 11.68
CA GLU A 54 -5.14 17.47 11.47
C GLU A 54 -5.47 18.27 10.19
N GLU A 55 -6.58 17.95 9.49
CA GLU A 55 -7.01 18.58 8.24
C GLU A 55 -5.93 18.57 7.14
N LYS A 56 -5.06 17.55 7.14
CA LYS A 56 -4.04 17.31 6.11
C LYS A 56 -4.54 16.37 5.02
N LEU A 57 -5.54 15.56 5.34
CA LEU A 57 -6.33 14.77 4.41
C LEU A 57 -7.80 15.15 4.56
N PHE A 58 -8.58 14.92 3.51
CA PHE A 58 -10.02 15.21 3.50
C PHE A 58 -10.80 14.05 2.89
N LEU A 59 -12.02 13.86 3.38
CA LEU A 59 -13.00 12.94 2.81
C LEU A 59 -13.77 13.64 1.66
N PRO A 60 -14.24 12.90 0.63
CA PRO A 60 -13.94 11.49 0.37
C PRO A 60 -12.46 11.26 0.05
N LEU A 61 -11.93 10.13 0.51
CA LEU A 61 -10.51 9.79 0.45
C LEU A 61 -10.26 8.55 -0.40
N LYS A 62 -9.40 8.66 -1.40
CA LYS A 62 -8.92 7.53 -2.20
C LYS A 62 -7.63 6.97 -1.62
N ILE A 63 -7.60 5.69 -1.30
CA ILE A 63 -6.43 4.98 -0.78
C ILE A 63 -5.93 4.02 -1.86
N VAL A 64 -4.77 4.33 -2.42
CA VAL A 64 -4.20 3.62 -3.56
C VAL A 64 -2.98 2.82 -3.11
N GLU A 65 -2.94 1.52 -3.34
CA GLU A 65 -1.73 0.70 -3.21
C GLU A 65 -1.13 0.43 -4.59
N ILE A 66 0.17 0.68 -4.78
CA ILE A 66 0.89 0.32 -6.00
C ILE A 66 1.77 -0.90 -5.72
N GLY A 67 1.56 -1.96 -6.51
CA GLY A 67 2.28 -3.23 -6.34
C GLY A 67 1.78 -4.02 -5.14
N SER A 68 0.47 -4.25 -5.07
CA SER A 68 -0.12 -5.16 -4.10
C SER A 68 0.15 -6.59 -4.54
N HIS A 69 0.56 -7.49 -3.63
CA HIS A 69 0.66 -8.90 -3.99
C HIS A 69 -0.70 -9.58 -3.90
N HIS A 70 -1.06 -10.06 -2.71
CA HIS A 70 -2.35 -10.72 -2.46
C HIS A 70 -3.45 -9.75 -1.96
N GLY A 71 -3.20 -8.43 -1.86
CA GLY A 71 -4.23 -7.48 -1.40
C GLY A 71 -4.37 -7.34 0.12
N HIS A 72 -3.58 -8.05 0.93
CA HIS A 72 -3.73 -8.04 2.38
C HIS A 72 -3.50 -6.66 3.03
N PHE A 73 -2.63 -5.83 2.46
CA PHE A 73 -2.29 -4.54 3.07
C PHE A 73 -3.49 -3.59 3.14
N LEU A 74 -4.16 -3.39 2.01
CA LEU A 74 -5.38 -2.57 1.96
C LEU A 74 -6.50 -3.19 2.80
N SER A 75 -6.61 -4.53 2.85
CA SER A 75 -7.57 -5.19 3.73
C SER A 75 -7.34 -4.87 5.20
N ASP A 76 -6.08 -4.90 5.65
CA ASP A 76 -5.72 -4.55 7.02
C ASP A 76 -6.03 -3.08 7.29
N ILE A 77 -5.64 -2.16 6.39
CA ILE A 77 -5.96 -0.72 6.54
C ILE A 77 -7.47 -0.52 6.64
N ALA A 78 -8.27 -1.09 5.75
CA ALA A 78 -9.72 -0.96 5.75
C ALA A 78 -10.34 -1.47 7.06
N ASN A 79 -9.93 -2.64 7.53
CA ASN A 79 -10.43 -3.22 8.76
C ASN A 79 -10.06 -2.39 10.00
N PHE A 80 -8.84 -1.84 10.04
CA PHE A 80 -8.45 -0.95 11.14
C PHE A 80 -9.12 0.42 11.06
N LEU A 81 -9.35 0.99 9.86
CA LEU A 81 -10.14 2.21 9.73
C LEU A 81 -11.57 2.01 10.25
N LYS A 82 -12.19 0.87 9.91
CA LYS A 82 -13.51 0.48 10.43
C LYS A 82 -13.51 0.30 11.96
N ALA A 83 -12.43 -0.19 12.54
CA ALA A 83 -12.32 -0.42 13.99
C ALA A 83 -11.97 0.86 14.78
N LEU A 84 -11.20 1.77 14.19
CA LEU A 84 -10.62 2.93 14.88
C LEU A 84 -11.36 4.25 14.62
N SER A 85 -12.33 4.28 13.70
CA SER A 85 -13.05 5.51 13.33
C SER A 85 -14.50 5.24 12.92
N VAL A 86 -15.34 6.28 13.02
CA VAL A 86 -16.75 6.25 12.63
C VAL A 86 -16.95 7.17 11.42
N GLY A 87 -17.61 6.70 10.36
CA GLY A 87 -17.98 7.52 9.20
C GLY A 87 -16.85 7.78 8.18
N VAL A 88 -15.63 7.27 8.45
CA VAL A 88 -14.47 7.42 7.55
C VAL A 88 -14.52 6.39 6.42
N ILE A 89 -14.76 5.12 6.76
CA ILE A 89 -14.65 4.00 5.82
C ILE A 89 -15.67 4.09 4.69
N GLU A 90 -16.86 4.63 4.97
CA GLU A 90 -17.97 4.85 4.03
C GLU A 90 -17.62 5.93 2.99
N LYS A 91 -16.62 6.76 3.29
CA LYS A 91 -16.11 7.82 2.41
C LYS A 91 -14.73 7.48 1.84
N CYS A 92 -14.29 6.23 1.99
CA CYS A 92 -13.02 5.74 1.44
C CYS A 92 -13.24 4.90 0.18
N GLU A 93 -12.42 5.15 -0.83
CA GLU A 93 -12.31 4.31 -2.03
C GLU A 93 -10.95 3.61 -2.01
N PHE A 94 -10.92 2.30 -2.27
CA PHE A 94 -9.69 1.51 -2.27
C PHE A 94 -9.31 1.12 -3.69
N VAL A 95 -8.05 1.36 -4.06
CA VAL A 95 -7.52 1.09 -5.40
C VAL A 95 -6.22 0.28 -5.30
N SER A 96 -6.11 -0.80 -6.08
CA SER A 96 -4.86 -1.55 -6.26
C SER A 96 -4.34 -1.36 -7.69
N CYS A 97 -3.11 -0.87 -7.82
CA CYS A 97 -2.40 -0.81 -9.10
C CYS A 97 -1.55 -2.06 -9.28
N GLU A 98 -2.01 -2.95 -10.16
CA GLU A 98 -1.36 -4.23 -10.45
C GLU A 98 -1.46 -4.53 -11.95
N PRO A 99 -0.35 -4.68 -12.69
CA PRO A 99 -0.38 -4.95 -14.13
C PRO A 99 -0.91 -6.35 -14.51
N LEU A 100 -0.82 -7.35 -13.62
CA LEU A 100 -1.25 -8.72 -13.90
C LEU A 100 -2.74 -8.93 -13.57
N LYS A 101 -3.56 -9.14 -14.61
CA LYS A 101 -5.02 -9.35 -14.46
C LYS A 101 -5.38 -10.51 -13.52
N GLU A 102 -4.55 -11.56 -13.52
CA GLU A 102 -4.73 -12.72 -12.65
C GLU A 102 -4.60 -12.33 -11.17
N LEU A 103 -3.61 -11.49 -10.83
CA LEU A 103 -3.41 -10.97 -9.48
C LEU A 103 -4.49 -9.96 -9.09
N GLN A 104 -4.92 -9.09 -10.01
CA GLN A 104 -6.04 -8.17 -9.75
C GLN A 104 -7.30 -8.92 -9.31
N ASN A 105 -7.64 -10.04 -9.97
CA ASN A 105 -8.79 -10.87 -9.60
C ASN A 105 -8.64 -11.42 -8.16
N ILE A 106 -7.46 -11.98 -7.85
CA ILE A 106 -7.16 -12.53 -6.53
C ILE A 106 -7.29 -11.44 -5.44
N GLN A 107 -6.70 -10.27 -5.68
CA GLN A 107 -6.74 -9.13 -4.76
C GLN A 107 -8.17 -8.67 -4.50
N ARG A 108 -9.02 -8.56 -5.54
CA ARG A 108 -10.43 -8.20 -5.39
C ARG A 108 -11.18 -9.21 -4.55
N THR A 109 -11.00 -10.50 -4.81
CA THR A 109 -11.66 -11.57 -4.03
C THR A 109 -11.23 -11.53 -2.56
N ILE A 110 -9.93 -11.47 -2.29
CA ILE A 110 -9.39 -11.43 -0.93
C ILE A 110 -9.87 -10.18 -0.19
N PHE A 111 -9.80 -9.02 -0.84
CA PHE A 111 -10.24 -7.76 -0.25
C PHE A 111 -11.72 -7.80 0.11
N LYS A 112 -12.58 -8.20 -0.84
CA LYS A 112 -14.02 -8.31 -0.62
C LYS A 112 -14.39 -9.28 0.49
N GLN A 113 -13.72 -10.44 0.55
CA GLN A 113 -13.92 -11.41 1.63
C GLN A 113 -13.52 -10.84 3.00
N ALA A 114 -12.42 -10.09 3.06
CA ALA A 114 -11.87 -9.58 4.31
C ALA A 114 -12.60 -8.34 4.85
N THR A 115 -13.14 -7.49 3.98
CA THR A 115 -13.64 -6.15 4.36
C THR A 115 -15.12 -5.92 4.04
N GLN A 116 -15.71 -6.76 3.18
CA GLN A 116 -17.03 -6.56 2.57
C GLN A 116 -17.15 -5.28 1.73
N LEU A 117 -16.02 -4.71 1.30
CA LEU A 117 -15.93 -3.55 0.41
C LEU A 117 -15.45 -3.97 -0.98
N ASP A 118 -15.70 -3.13 -1.97
CA ASP A 118 -15.17 -3.34 -3.32
C ASP A 118 -13.76 -2.74 -3.47
N LEU A 119 -12.91 -3.41 -4.25
CA LEU A 119 -11.57 -2.97 -4.60
C LEU A 119 -11.53 -2.62 -6.09
N ILE A 120 -11.19 -1.38 -6.41
CA ILE A 120 -10.90 -0.98 -7.78
C ILE A 120 -9.51 -1.51 -8.12
N SER A 121 -9.33 -2.09 -9.29
CA SER A 121 -7.99 -2.46 -9.77
C SER A 121 -7.74 -1.89 -11.14
N CYS A 122 -6.55 -1.37 -11.34
CA CYS A 122 -6.14 -0.74 -12.59
C CYS A 122 -4.66 -0.96 -12.85
N ALA A 123 -4.24 -0.71 -14.10
CA ALA A 123 -2.83 -0.54 -14.40
C ALA A 123 -2.35 0.85 -13.92
N LEU A 124 -1.04 1.04 -13.75
CA LEU A 124 -0.49 2.31 -13.27
C LEU A 124 -0.79 3.47 -14.25
N GLU A 125 -0.83 3.16 -15.54
CA GLU A 125 -1.12 4.09 -16.64
C GLU A 125 -2.57 4.58 -16.64
N GLU A 126 -3.46 3.82 -16.03
CA GLU A 126 -4.90 4.11 -15.95
C GLU A 126 -5.24 4.96 -14.71
N LEU A 127 -4.30 5.14 -13.79
CA LEU A 127 -4.56 5.88 -12.57
C LEU A 127 -4.54 7.39 -12.82
N ASP A 128 -5.72 8.01 -12.74
CA ASP A 128 -5.85 9.46 -12.86
C ASP A 128 -5.50 10.17 -11.53
N PHE A 129 -4.33 10.79 -11.48
CA PHE A 129 -3.88 11.60 -10.35
C PHE A 129 -4.45 13.03 -10.36
N LYS A 130 -5.39 13.38 -11.25
CA LYS A 130 -5.98 14.74 -11.29
C LYS A 130 -6.79 15.11 -10.05
N GLU A 131 -7.11 14.17 -9.17
CA GLU A 131 -7.68 14.48 -7.86
C GLU A 131 -6.72 15.32 -7.02
N LYS A 132 -7.28 16.27 -6.24
CA LYS A 132 -6.49 17.10 -5.33
C LYS A 132 -5.69 16.20 -4.39
N LYS A 133 -4.38 16.44 -4.27
CA LYS A 133 -3.44 15.67 -3.43
C LYS A 133 -3.92 15.40 -2.00
N ALA A 134 -4.74 16.28 -1.43
CA ALA A 134 -5.28 16.12 -0.08
C ALA A 134 -6.48 15.13 0.01
N ARG A 135 -6.93 14.56 -1.10
CA ARG A 135 -8.05 13.59 -1.20
C ARG A 135 -7.62 12.23 -1.77
N SER A 136 -6.33 12.06 -2.07
CA SER A 136 -5.76 10.82 -2.57
C SER A 136 -4.46 10.51 -1.85
N LEU A 137 -4.36 9.30 -1.31
CA LEU A 137 -3.19 8.78 -0.61
C LEU A 137 -2.66 7.56 -1.34
N SER A 138 -1.46 7.68 -1.92
CA SER A 138 -0.77 6.56 -2.57
C SER A 138 0.25 5.92 -1.63
N LEU A 139 0.15 4.61 -1.49
CA LEU A 139 0.99 3.74 -0.69
C LEU A 139 1.79 2.83 -1.61
N THR A 140 3.08 2.71 -1.33
CA THR A 140 3.98 1.82 -2.07
C THR A 140 4.69 0.91 -1.08
N ASN A 141 4.55 -0.40 -1.28
CA ASN A 141 5.44 -1.36 -0.63
C ASN A 141 6.78 -1.42 -1.41
N CYS A 142 7.84 -1.96 -0.79
CA CYS A 142 9.26 -1.86 -1.17
C CYS A 142 9.67 -2.08 -2.65
N LEU A 143 8.77 -2.53 -3.54
CA LEU A 143 9.02 -2.83 -4.95
C LEU A 143 9.22 -1.60 -5.85
N THR A 144 8.78 -0.39 -5.44
CA THR A 144 8.83 0.79 -6.33
C THR A 144 10.12 1.61 -6.29
N ARG A 145 11.17 1.18 -5.56
CA ARG A 145 12.46 1.90 -5.56
C ARG A 145 13.04 2.08 -6.98
N SER A 146 12.69 1.18 -7.90
CA SER A 146 13.03 1.23 -9.32
C SER A 146 12.17 2.22 -10.13
N LEU A 147 10.85 2.27 -9.92
CA LEU A 147 9.92 3.13 -10.69
C LEU A 147 9.86 4.58 -10.19
N ALA A 148 10.23 4.85 -8.94
CA ALA A 148 10.06 6.15 -8.29
C ALA A 148 10.86 7.31 -8.93
N ARG A 149 11.83 7.03 -9.82
CA ARG A 149 12.60 8.08 -10.53
C ARG A 149 11.81 8.75 -11.67
N SER A 150 10.76 8.12 -12.20
CA SER A 150 10.02 8.62 -13.37
C SER A 150 8.77 9.43 -13.02
N LEU A 151 8.28 9.38 -11.78
CA LEU A 151 7.01 9.98 -11.37
C LEU A 151 7.29 11.19 -10.47
N LYS A 152 7.32 12.39 -11.04
CA LYS A 152 7.44 13.68 -10.32
C LYS A 152 6.32 13.93 -9.29
N THR A 153 5.31 13.06 -9.22
CA THR A 153 4.06 13.28 -8.47
C THR A 153 3.94 12.41 -7.21
N ILE A 154 4.83 11.44 -6.97
CA ILE A 154 4.74 10.58 -5.76
C ILE A 154 5.52 11.23 -4.60
N LYS A 155 4.83 12.08 -3.83
CA LYS A 155 5.27 12.50 -2.49
C LYS A 155 4.33 11.92 -1.42
N CYS A 156 4.49 10.63 -1.20
CA CYS A 156 4.52 10.02 0.13
C CYS A 156 5.62 8.95 0.10
N PHE A 157 6.88 9.38 0.01
CA PHE A 157 7.88 8.65 0.78
C PHE A 157 7.40 8.73 2.22
N LEU A 158 7.32 7.59 2.92
CA LEU A 158 7.46 7.59 4.37
C LEU A 158 8.60 8.55 4.67
N SER A 159 8.27 9.78 5.08
CA SER A 159 9.27 10.79 5.40
C SER A 159 10.24 10.12 6.38
N PRO A 160 11.53 10.47 6.43
CA PRO A 160 12.40 10.04 7.53
C PRO A 160 11.77 10.30 8.92
N MET A 161 10.72 11.13 8.99
CA MET A 161 9.82 11.30 10.14
C MET A 161 8.98 10.06 10.52
N ILE A 162 8.53 9.19 9.61
CA ILE A 162 7.81 7.95 9.98
C ILE A 162 8.79 6.86 10.40
N ILE A 163 9.99 6.78 9.83
CA ILE A 163 11.06 5.91 10.38
C ILE A 163 11.48 6.41 11.77
N ARG A 164 11.55 7.72 11.99
CA ARG A 164 11.78 8.32 13.32
C ARG A 164 10.58 8.19 14.26
N ALA A 165 9.34 8.24 13.78
CA ALA A 165 8.13 8.09 14.59
C ALA A 165 7.86 6.63 14.95
N PHE A 166 8.06 5.68 14.03
CA PHE A 166 8.10 4.25 14.37
C PHE A 166 9.26 3.93 15.31
N GLY A 167 10.44 4.51 15.07
CA GLY A 167 11.57 4.41 15.99
C GLY A 167 11.26 4.98 17.38
N ALA A 168 10.59 6.12 17.49
CA ALA A 168 10.24 6.74 18.77
C ALA A 168 9.06 6.05 19.47
N VAL A 169 8.07 5.55 18.72
CA VAL A 169 6.87 4.87 19.25
C VAL A 169 7.17 3.41 19.64
N LEU A 170 8.09 2.71 18.96
CA LEU A 170 8.56 1.39 19.39
C LEU A 170 9.66 1.47 20.47
N MET A 171 10.52 2.51 20.49
CA MET A 171 11.60 2.58 21.49
C MET A 171 11.18 3.19 22.84
N ASN A 172 10.10 3.97 22.92
CA ASN A 172 9.64 4.51 24.22
C ASN A 172 9.05 3.44 25.16
N PRO A 173 8.23 2.48 24.70
CA PRO A 173 7.78 1.37 25.55
C PRO A 173 8.93 0.44 25.95
N LEU A 174 9.87 0.17 25.04
CA LEU A 174 11.04 -0.70 25.31
C LEU A 174 12.03 -0.09 26.30
N LYS A 175 12.25 1.24 26.28
CA LYS A 175 13.10 1.93 27.26
C LYS A 175 12.48 1.97 28.67
N ASN A 176 11.16 1.96 28.79
CA ASN A 176 10.49 1.86 30.09
C ASN A 176 10.35 0.42 30.58
N PHE A 177 10.43 -0.57 29.68
CA PHE A 177 10.42 -2.01 30.03
C PHE A 177 11.80 -2.55 30.42
N LEU A 178 12.88 -1.90 29.95
CA LEU A 178 14.28 -2.27 30.23
C LEU A 178 14.95 -1.41 31.32
N LYS A 179 14.17 -0.81 32.25
CA LYS A 179 14.75 -0.27 33.49
C LYS A 179 15.21 -1.42 34.41
N ILE A 180 16.37 -1.98 34.08
CA ILE A 180 17.41 -2.45 35.00
C ILE A 180 18.62 -1.54 34.76
#